data_AF-C2JXF9-F1
#
_entry.id   AF-C2JXF9-F1
#
_cell.length_a   1.000
_cell.length_b   1.000
_cell.length_c   1.000
_cell.angle_alpha   90.00
_cell.angle_beta   90.00
_cell.angle_gamma   90.00
#
_symmetry.space_group_name_H-M   'P 1'
#
loop_
_entity.id
_entity.type
_entity.pdbx_description
1 polymer ?
#
loop_
_entity_poly.entity_id
_entity_poly.type
_entity_poly.pdbx_seq_one_letter_code
_entity_poly.pdbx_strand_id
1 'polypeptide(L)'
;MLTFKCKRRPNQLASELLSYRRQSSWQWQTLNAGRKSARYIKQAVMEYQSRYPYDTVNVRYMDDGEASIVIQRSTQMDRLVRPSELDHGDYYWKGVRQILRDFNSKVTSSAAQASYKDIEIECDSLLTNELTKQLFKSGWLSTVHDPGNGMVTIVVNVHESILKQRWEDMG
;
A
#
# COMPACT_ATOMS: atom_id res chain seq x y z
N MET A 1 37.05 5.49 10.52
CA MET A 1 35.66 5.34 10.06
C MET A 1 35.67 5.18 8.55
N LEU A 2 35.46 3.96 8.04
CA LEU A 2 35.49 3.66 6.59
C LEU A 2 34.11 3.98 5.98
N THR A 3 33.98 5.12 5.30
CA THR A 3 32.79 5.44 4.49
C THR A 3 32.85 4.69 3.16
N PHE A 4 32.06 3.63 3.04
CA PHE A 4 31.77 3.00 1.76
C PHE A 4 30.88 3.93 0.92
N LYS A 5 31.48 4.78 0.09
CA LYS A 5 30.75 5.45 -0.99
C LYS A 5 30.42 4.41 -2.06
N CYS A 6 29.27 3.75 -1.90
CA CYS A 6 28.66 2.96 -2.95
C CYS A 6 28.27 3.92 -4.08
N LYS A 7 29.16 4.14 -5.05
CA LYS A 7 28.84 4.79 -6.32
C LYS A 7 27.86 3.87 -7.05
N ARG A 8 26.56 3.97 -6.72
CA ARG A 8 25.49 3.32 -7.49
C ARG A 8 25.65 3.77 -8.93
N ARG A 9 25.95 2.83 -9.84
CA ARG A 9 25.84 3.11 -11.27
C ARG A 9 24.38 3.53 -11.53
N PRO A 10 24.15 4.62 -12.28
CA PRO A 10 22.79 5.06 -12.58
C PRO A 10 22.06 3.95 -13.32
N ASN A 11 20.86 3.63 -12.84
CA ASN A 11 20.01 2.63 -13.48
C ASN A 11 19.48 3.23 -14.79
N GLN A 12 19.98 2.77 -15.94
CA GLN A 12 19.62 3.31 -17.24
C GLN A 12 18.11 3.23 -17.50
N LEU A 13 17.47 2.16 -17.04
CA LEU A 13 16.02 2.01 -17.15
C LEU A 13 15.28 3.06 -16.29
N ALA A 14 15.83 3.46 -15.13
CA ALA A 14 15.24 4.56 -14.35
C ALA A 14 15.32 5.88 -15.12
N SER A 15 16.47 6.16 -15.72
CA SER A 15 16.66 7.35 -16.57
C SER A 15 15.69 7.36 -17.74
N GLU A 16 15.51 6.22 -18.42
CA GLU A 16 14.53 6.06 -19.50
C GLU A 16 13.10 6.31 -19.03
N LEU A 17 12.66 5.69 -17.93
CA LEU A 17 11.32 5.91 -17.37
C LEU A 17 11.06 7.40 -17.08
N LEU A 18 12.07 8.09 -16.55
CA LEU A 18 11.99 9.52 -16.23
C LEU A 18 11.96 10.41 -17.47
N SER A 19 12.74 10.12 -18.51
CA SER A 19 12.72 10.89 -19.77
C SER A 19 11.42 10.66 -20.54
N TYR A 20 10.91 9.42 -20.62
CA TYR A 20 9.62 9.13 -21.26
C TYR A 20 8.46 9.85 -20.56
N ARG A 21 8.48 9.94 -19.23
CA ARG A 21 7.47 10.69 -18.47
C ARG A 21 7.45 12.19 -18.79
N ARG A 22 8.60 12.79 -19.11
CA ARG A 22 8.71 14.22 -19.46
C ARG A 22 8.23 14.52 -20.88
N GLN A 23 8.37 13.57 -21.80
CA GLN A 23 8.13 13.80 -23.23
C GLN A 23 6.69 13.52 -23.68
N SER A 24 6.00 12.62 -22.99
CA SER A 24 4.66 12.20 -23.39
C SER A 24 3.58 12.94 -22.59
N SER A 25 2.38 13.14 -23.13
CA SER A 25 1.18 13.67 -22.44
C SER A 25 0.14 12.58 -22.12
N TRP A 26 0.37 11.35 -22.57
CA TRP A 26 -0.59 10.24 -22.51
C TRP A 26 -0.79 9.69 -21.10
N GLN A 27 -2.05 9.38 -20.74
CA GLN A 27 -2.45 8.83 -19.43
C GLN A 27 -1.92 7.41 -19.18
N TRP A 28 -1.74 6.61 -20.23
CA TRP A 28 -1.30 5.21 -20.16
C TRP A 28 -0.09 4.99 -21.06
N GLN A 29 0.94 4.32 -20.53
CA GLN A 29 2.20 4.11 -21.23
C GLN A 29 2.77 2.73 -20.91
N THR A 30 3.26 2.03 -21.92
CA THR A 30 3.95 0.75 -21.76
C THR A 30 5.38 0.90 -22.27
N LEU A 31 6.35 0.55 -21.44
CA LEU A 31 7.78 0.60 -21.76
C LEU A 31 8.36 -0.82 -21.71
N ASN A 32 9.03 -1.25 -22.78
CA ASN A 32 9.68 -2.56 -22.78
C ASN A 32 10.97 -2.50 -21.95
N ALA A 33 11.01 -3.24 -20.84
CA ALA A 33 12.20 -3.39 -20.01
C ALA A 33 13.12 -4.51 -20.52
N GLY A 34 12.66 -5.36 -21.43
CA GLY A 34 13.39 -6.48 -22.02
C GLY A 34 13.72 -7.56 -20.98
N ARG A 35 14.74 -8.37 -21.24
CA ARG A 35 15.18 -9.48 -20.37
C ARG A 35 16.03 -9.04 -19.17
N LYS A 36 15.81 -7.84 -18.64
CA LYS A 36 16.55 -7.32 -17.47
C LYS A 36 16.10 -8.07 -16.22
N SER A 37 17.01 -8.22 -15.25
CA SER A 37 16.68 -8.94 -14.01
C SER A 37 15.60 -8.21 -13.20
N ALA A 38 14.75 -8.98 -12.50
CA ALA A 38 13.69 -8.43 -11.65
C ALA A 38 14.22 -7.44 -10.60
N ARG A 39 15.43 -7.68 -10.06
CA ARG A 39 16.11 -6.77 -9.13
C ARG A 39 16.44 -5.43 -9.79
N TYR A 40 16.93 -5.45 -11.02
CA TYR A 40 17.27 -4.24 -11.78
C TYR A 40 16.02 -3.43 -12.13
N ILE A 41 14.94 -4.11 -12.55
CA ILE A 41 13.65 -3.49 -12.85
C ILE A 41 13.02 -2.87 -11.59
N LYS A 42 13.03 -3.60 -10.47
CA LYS A 42 12.52 -3.09 -9.19
C LYS A 42 13.24 -1.82 -8.75
N GLN A 43 14.57 -1.78 -8.86
CA GLN A 43 15.33 -0.57 -8.54
C GLN A 43 14.97 0.60 -9.46
N ALA A 44 14.74 0.35 -10.75
CA ALA A 44 14.33 1.39 -11.69
C ALA A 44 12.95 1.96 -11.37
N VAL A 45 12.00 1.09 -11.04
CA VAL A 45 10.64 1.49 -10.63
C VAL A 45 10.67 2.28 -9.33
N MET A 46 11.46 1.86 -8.34
CA MET A 46 11.61 2.60 -7.08
C MET A 46 12.20 4.00 -7.31
N GLU A 47 13.20 4.13 -8.17
CA GLU A 47 13.78 5.43 -8.51
C GLU A 47 12.78 6.32 -9.26
N TYR A 48 12.01 5.76 -10.19
CA TYR A 48 10.93 6.45 -10.87
C TYR A 48 9.84 6.94 -9.90
N GLN A 49 9.33 6.05 -9.05
CA GLN A 49 8.27 6.35 -8.08
C GLN A 49 8.75 7.33 -7.00
N SER A 50 10.06 7.39 -6.69
CA SER A 50 10.58 8.43 -5.81
C SER A 50 10.40 9.85 -6.36
N ARG A 51 10.35 10.01 -7.70
CA ARG A 51 10.10 11.30 -8.36
C ARG A 51 8.63 11.52 -8.72
N TYR A 52 7.89 10.45 -9.00
CA TYR A 52 6.47 10.48 -9.35
C TYR A 52 5.69 9.47 -8.49
N PRO A 53 5.55 9.74 -7.17
CA PRO A 53 5.01 8.76 -6.22
C PRO A 53 3.54 8.41 -6.46
N TYR A 54 2.83 9.26 -7.21
CA TYR A 54 1.40 9.12 -7.48
C TYR A 54 1.10 8.39 -8.79
N ASP A 55 2.09 8.19 -9.66
CA ASP A 55 1.89 7.41 -10.88
C ASP A 55 1.80 5.92 -10.52
N THR A 56 0.77 5.25 -11.03
CA THR A 56 0.61 3.81 -10.82
C THR A 56 1.53 3.08 -11.80
N VAL A 57 2.41 2.22 -11.27
CA VAL A 57 3.39 1.48 -12.08
C VAL A 57 3.13 -0.01 -11.92
N ASN A 58 2.85 -0.71 -13.01
CA ASN A 58 2.69 -2.14 -13.07
C ASN A 58 3.85 -2.76 -13.86
N VAL A 59 4.44 -3.85 -13.37
CA VAL A 59 5.46 -4.60 -14.10
C VAL A 59 4.84 -5.93 -14.55
N ARG A 60 4.90 -6.22 -15.85
CA ARG A 60 4.43 -7.48 -16.44
C ARG A 60 5.64 -8.26 -16.93
N TYR A 61 5.75 -9.51 -16.50
CA TYR A 61 6.72 -10.46 -17.03
C TYR A 61 6.00 -11.36 -18.03
N MET A 62 6.56 -11.51 -19.22
CA MET A 62 6.06 -12.39 -20.27
C MET A 62 6.70 -13.78 -20.13
N ASP A 63 6.08 -14.77 -20.75
CA ASP A 63 6.52 -16.17 -20.67
C ASP A 63 7.90 -16.42 -21.31
N ASP A 64 8.34 -15.53 -22.22
CA ASP A 64 9.65 -15.55 -22.86
C ASP A 64 10.77 -14.89 -22.02
N GLY A 65 10.44 -14.46 -20.80
CA GLY A 65 11.35 -13.79 -19.87
C GLY A 65 11.55 -12.30 -20.15
N GLU A 66 10.84 -11.70 -21.11
CA GLU A 66 10.79 -10.26 -21.25
C GLU A 66 9.91 -9.60 -20.19
N ALA A 67 10.24 -8.36 -19.83
CA ALA A 67 9.44 -7.57 -18.92
C ALA A 67 8.98 -6.28 -19.60
N SER A 68 7.76 -5.86 -19.31
CA SER A 68 7.24 -4.55 -19.68
C SER A 68 6.75 -3.80 -18.45
N ILE A 69 6.90 -2.49 -18.45
CA ILE A 69 6.50 -1.59 -17.38
C ILE A 69 5.35 -0.74 -17.90
N VAL A 70 4.18 -0.87 -17.30
CA VAL A 70 3.01 -0.06 -17.61
C VAL A 70 2.89 1.05 -16.57
N ILE A 71 3.00 2.29 -17.01
CA ILE A 71 2.78 3.48 -16.20
C ILE A 71 1.39 4.03 -16.53
N GLN A 72 0.55 4.12 -15.53
CA GLN A 72 -0.67 4.91 -15.55
C GLN A 72 -0.41 6.19 -14.78
N ARG A 73 -0.48 7.32 -15.49
CA ARG A 73 -0.33 8.63 -14.87
C ARG A 73 -1.53 8.91 -14.00
N SER A 74 -1.28 9.35 -12.78
CA SER A 74 -2.34 9.99 -12.01
C SER A 74 -2.57 11.37 -12.61
N THR A 75 -3.64 11.51 -13.40
CA THR A 75 -4.15 12.82 -13.81
C THR A 75 -4.88 13.53 -12.68
N GLN A 76 -5.05 12.88 -11.53
CA GLN A 76 -5.69 13.47 -10.35
C GLN A 76 -4.71 14.32 -9.51
N MET A 77 -3.82 15.06 -10.17
CA MET A 77 -2.95 16.03 -9.51
C MET A 77 -3.32 17.50 -9.82
N ASP A 78 -4.50 17.77 -10.37
CA ASP A 78 -4.97 19.14 -10.64
C ASP A 78 -5.89 19.73 -9.55
N ARG A 79 -6.03 19.05 -8.41
CA ARG A 79 -6.61 19.68 -7.23
C ARG A 79 -5.91 19.18 -5.99
N LEU A 80 -5.28 20.10 -5.26
CA LEU A 80 -5.03 19.90 -3.83
C LEU A 80 -6.35 19.44 -3.24
N VAL A 81 -6.43 18.16 -2.87
CA VAL A 81 -7.62 17.58 -2.25
C VAL A 81 -7.89 18.43 -1.03
N ARG A 82 -9.02 19.14 -1.01
CA ARG A 82 -9.34 19.98 0.14
C ARG A 82 -9.41 19.07 1.36
N PRO A 83 -9.04 19.52 2.56
CA PRO A 83 -9.18 18.70 3.78
C PRO A 83 -10.57 18.04 3.90
N SER A 84 -11.63 18.76 3.51
CA SER A 84 -13.00 18.22 3.45
C SER A 84 -13.20 17.03 2.49
N GLU A 85 -12.43 16.96 1.41
CA GLU A 85 -12.42 15.85 0.45
C GLU A 85 -11.53 14.68 0.91
N LEU A 86 -10.60 14.92 1.84
CA LEU A 86 -9.85 13.86 2.53
C LEU A 86 -10.69 13.19 3.62
N ASP A 87 -11.62 13.91 4.25
CA ASP A 87 -12.44 13.37 5.34
C ASP A 87 -13.64 12.54 4.84
N HIS A 88 -14.11 12.76 3.61
CA HIS A 88 -15.35 12.16 3.09
C HIS A 88 -15.28 11.70 1.62
N GLY A 89 -14.14 11.86 0.94
CA GLY A 89 -14.00 11.56 -0.48
C GLY A 89 -13.59 10.12 -0.77
N ASP A 90 -13.60 9.75 -2.05
CA ASP A 90 -13.19 8.41 -2.52
C ASP A 90 -11.80 7.98 -2.03
N TYR A 91 -10.89 8.94 -1.80
CA TYR A 91 -9.56 8.69 -1.27
C TYR A 91 -9.58 8.20 0.17
N TYR A 92 -10.41 8.79 1.02
CA TYR A 92 -10.65 8.35 2.39
C TYR A 92 -11.05 6.87 2.41
N TRP A 93 -12.10 6.55 1.64
CA TRP A 93 -12.67 5.22 1.57
C TRP A 93 -11.76 4.21 0.86
N LYS A 94 -10.88 4.65 -0.04
CA LYS A 94 -9.81 3.81 -0.59
C LYS A 94 -8.79 3.44 0.49
N GLY A 95 -8.38 4.40 1.33
CA GLY A 95 -7.50 4.17 2.48
C GLY A 95 -8.10 3.17 3.47
N VAL A 96 -9.34 3.40 3.92
CA VAL A 96 -10.08 2.50 4.81
C VAL A 96 -10.17 1.09 4.22
N ARG A 97 -10.57 0.95 2.94
CA ARG A 97 -10.69 -0.35 2.27
C ARG A 97 -9.36 -1.09 2.16
N GLN A 98 -8.27 -0.38 1.87
CA GLN A 98 -6.96 -1.00 1.76
C GLN A 98 -6.49 -1.57 3.10
N ILE A 99 -6.66 -0.81 4.19
CA ILE A 99 -6.29 -1.24 5.54
C ILE A 99 -7.12 -2.47 5.96
N LEU A 100 -8.43 -2.47 5.72
CA LEU A 100 -9.29 -3.63 6.01
C LEU A 100 -8.92 -4.88 5.18
N ARG A 101 -8.51 -4.70 3.92
CA ARG A 101 -8.04 -5.80 3.07
C ARG A 101 -6.75 -6.42 3.62
N ASP A 102 -5.81 -5.58 4.03
CA ASP A 102 -4.54 -6.03 4.59
C ASP A 102 -4.74 -6.73 5.95
N PHE A 103 -5.65 -6.21 6.78
CA PHE A 103 -6.10 -6.87 8.01
C PHE A 103 -6.66 -8.26 7.74
N ASN A 104 -7.62 -8.40 6.82
CA ASN A 104 -8.22 -9.70 6.47
C ASN A 104 -7.18 -10.71 5.96
N SER A 105 -6.20 -10.25 5.18
CA SER A 105 -5.10 -11.09 4.71
C SER A 105 -4.25 -11.62 5.88
N LYS A 106 -3.91 -10.75 6.84
CA LYS A 106 -3.17 -11.14 8.05
C LYS A 106 -3.96 -12.15 8.91
N VAL A 107 -5.25 -11.89 9.16
CA VAL A 107 -6.12 -12.83 9.91
C VAL A 107 -6.16 -14.20 9.22
N THR A 108 -6.34 -14.22 7.90
CA THR A 108 -6.38 -15.47 7.13
C THR A 108 -5.05 -16.24 7.23
N SER A 109 -3.92 -15.53 7.13
CA SER A 109 -2.59 -16.10 7.31
C SER A 109 -2.38 -16.66 8.71
N SER A 110 -2.80 -15.93 9.75
CA SER A 110 -2.74 -16.34 11.15
C SER A 110 -3.57 -17.59 11.42
N ALA A 111 -4.80 -17.66 10.89
CA ALA A 111 -5.67 -18.82 11.01
C ALA A 111 -5.08 -20.06 10.31
N ALA A 112 -4.54 -19.90 9.10
CA ALA A 112 -3.89 -20.99 8.37
C ALA A 112 -2.66 -21.57 9.10
N GLN A 113 -1.97 -20.74 9.89
CA GLN A 113 -0.79 -21.13 10.66
C GLN A 113 -1.11 -21.47 12.12
N ALA A 114 -2.38 -21.44 12.54
CA ALA A 114 -2.80 -21.56 13.93
C ALA A 114 -2.02 -20.64 14.90
N SER A 115 -1.64 -19.45 14.42
CA SER A 115 -0.81 -18.48 15.12
C SER A 115 -1.62 -17.20 15.35
N TYR A 116 -2.32 -17.15 16.48
CA TYR A 116 -3.27 -16.09 16.83
C TYR A 116 -2.61 -15.00 17.67
N LYS A 117 -1.59 -14.36 17.11
CA LYS A 117 -1.00 -13.16 17.71
C LYS A 117 -1.92 -11.95 17.48
N ASP A 118 -1.81 -10.98 18.38
CA ASP A 118 -2.46 -9.70 18.21
C ASP A 118 -2.01 -9.04 16.91
N ILE A 119 -2.96 -8.40 16.22
CA ILE A 119 -2.70 -7.64 15.02
C ILE A 119 -2.80 -6.17 15.36
N GLU A 120 -1.69 -5.47 15.20
CA GLU A 120 -1.61 -4.02 15.33
C GLU A 120 -1.84 -3.37 13.96
N ILE A 121 -2.74 -2.40 13.93
CA ILE A 121 -3.07 -1.57 12.77
C ILE A 121 -2.69 -0.13 13.12
N GLU A 122 -1.60 0.36 12.54
CA GLU A 122 -1.23 1.77 12.62
C GLU A 122 -1.89 2.52 11.46
N CYS A 123 -2.61 3.59 11.77
CA CYS A 123 -3.30 4.42 10.80
C CYS A 123 -3.28 5.89 11.20
N ASP A 124 -3.48 6.78 10.24
CA ASP A 124 -3.66 8.21 10.53
C ASP A 124 -4.94 8.42 11.34
N SER A 125 -4.88 9.34 12.31
CA SER A 125 -6.02 9.80 13.14
C SER A 125 -7.29 10.10 12.33
N LEU A 126 -7.15 10.58 11.09
CA LEU A 126 -8.25 10.87 10.19
C LEU A 126 -9.02 9.59 9.80
N LEU A 127 -8.31 8.47 9.58
CA LEU A 127 -8.89 7.19 9.15
C LEU A 127 -9.44 6.37 10.34
N THR A 128 -8.97 6.65 11.55
CA THR A 128 -9.24 5.84 12.74
C THR A 128 -10.72 5.67 13.01
N ASN A 129 -11.50 6.74 12.99
CA ASN A 129 -12.91 6.70 13.41
C ASN A 129 -13.72 5.67 12.59
N GLU A 130 -13.55 5.68 11.27
CA GLU A 130 -14.28 4.74 10.41
C GLU A 130 -13.70 3.32 10.48
N LEU A 131 -12.38 3.17 10.56
CA LEU A 131 -11.75 1.87 10.79
C LEU A 131 -12.23 1.21 12.08
N THR A 132 -12.26 1.95 13.19
CA THR A 132 -12.76 1.50 14.48
C THR A 132 -14.22 1.05 14.38
N LYS A 133 -15.10 1.82 13.71
CA LYS A 133 -16.51 1.44 13.50
C LYS A 133 -16.65 0.16 12.70
N GLN A 134 -15.89 -0.01 11.61
CA GLN A 134 -15.97 -1.20 10.76
C GLN A 134 -15.48 -2.44 11.50
N LEU A 135 -14.37 -2.34 12.24
CA LEU A 135 -13.84 -3.43 13.08
C LEU A 135 -14.80 -3.78 14.21
N PHE A 136 -15.44 -2.79 14.85
CA PHE A 136 -16.44 -3.02 15.90
C PHE A 136 -17.66 -3.76 15.35
N LYS A 137 -18.25 -3.30 14.25
CA LYS A 137 -19.39 -3.96 13.59
C LYS A 137 -19.10 -5.40 13.19
N SER A 138 -17.85 -5.66 12.83
CA SER A 138 -17.39 -6.98 12.39
C SER A 138 -16.94 -7.87 13.56
N GLY A 139 -17.03 -7.40 14.81
CA GLY A 139 -16.67 -8.16 16.01
C GLY A 139 -15.17 -8.25 16.31
N TRP A 140 -14.33 -7.50 15.60
CA TRP A 140 -12.86 -7.61 15.67
C TRP A 140 -12.18 -6.54 16.53
N LEU A 141 -12.88 -5.48 16.92
CA LEU A 141 -12.24 -4.39 17.67
C LEU A 141 -11.89 -4.83 19.11
N SER A 142 -10.63 -4.64 19.52
CA SER A 142 -10.19 -4.86 20.92
C SER A 142 -9.81 -3.57 21.63
N THR A 143 -8.71 -2.91 21.26
CA THR A 143 -8.30 -1.63 21.86
C THR A 143 -7.82 -0.62 20.83
N VAL A 144 -7.92 0.67 21.18
CA VAL A 144 -7.46 1.79 20.35
C VAL A 144 -6.56 2.67 21.21
N HIS A 145 -5.37 3.00 20.70
CA HIS A 145 -4.40 3.87 21.35
C HIS A 145 -4.04 5.05 20.45
N ASP A 146 -4.43 6.25 20.89
CA ASP A 146 -4.13 7.52 20.22
C ASP A 146 -3.19 8.37 21.10
N PRO A 147 -1.89 8.41 20.78
CA PRO A 147 -0.92 9.25 21.50
C PRO A 147 -0.99 10.75 21.12
N GLY A 148 -1.90 11.17 20.25
CA GLY A 148 -2.08 12.57 19.85
C GLY A 148 -1.01 13.11 18.90
N ASN A 149 -0.25 12.23 18.24
CA ASN A 149 0.82 12.59 17.29
C ASN A 149 0.38 12.48 15.82
N GLY A 150 -0.92 12.33 15.56
CA GLY A 150 -1.50 12.13 14.23
C GLY A 150 -1.55 10.68 13.75
N MET A 151 -0.95 9.74 14.50
CA MET A 151 -1.03 8.31 14.25
C MET A 151 -1.76 7.61 15.39
N VAL A 152 -2.62 6.65 15.05
CA VAL A 152 -3.40 5.85 15.99
C VAL A 152 -3.13 4.37 15.74
N THR A 153 -2.92 3.63 16.82
CA THR A 153 -2.73 2.18 16.80
C THR A 153 -4.00 1.49 17.28
N ILE A 154 -4.62 0.69 16.43
CA ILE A 154 -5.73 -0.19 16.78
C ILE A 154 -5.15 -1.59 16.98
N VAL A 155 -5.34 -2.17 18.16
CA VAL A 155 -4.91 -3.55 18.46
C VAL A 155 -6.13 -4.45 18.37
N VAL A 156 -5.99 -5.54 17.62
CA VAL A 156 -6.99 -6.59 17.48
C VAL A 156 -6.46 -7.89 18.08
N ASN A 157 -7.08 -8.34 19.17
CA ASN A 157 -6.86 -9.65 19.75
C ASN A 157 -7.64 -10.69 18.92
N VAL A 158 -6.93 -11.31 17.97
CA VAL A 158 -7.51 -12.26 17.01
C VAL A 158 -8.08 -13.48 17.73
N HIS A 159 -7.39 -13.98 18.77
CA HIS A 159 -7.79 -15.18 19.48
C HIS A 159 -9.12 -14.96 20.24
N GLU A 160 -9.20 -13.87 20.99
CA GLU A 160 -10.40 -13.50 21.76
C GLU A 160 -11.59 -13.17 20.85
N SER A 161 -11.35 -12.48 19.73
CA SER A 161 -12.40 -12.14 18.76
C SER A 161 -13.00 -13.37 18.07
N ILE A 162 -12.16 -14.33 17.67
CA ILE A 162 -12.64 -15.61 17.08
C ILE A 162 -13.45 -16.43 18.09
N LEU A 163 -13.00 -16.47 19.36
CA LEU A 163 -13.73 -17.19 20.41
C LEU A 163 -15.09 -16.54 20.69
N LYS A 164 -15.14 -15.21 20.74
CA LYS A 164 -16.39 -14.46 20.93
C LYS A 164 -17.38 -14.71 19.80
N GLN A 165 -16.94 -14.64 18.55
CA GLN A 165 -17.78 -14.89 17.38
C GLN A 165 -18.36 -16.32 17.38
N ARG A 166 -17.54 -17.33 17.70
CA ARG A 166 -18.02 -18.72 17.83
C ARG A 166 -19.04 -18.89 18.96
N TRP A 167 -18.93 -18.11 20.03
CA TRP A 167 -19.88 -18.17 21.15
C TRP A 167 -21.22 -17.51 20.79
N GLU A 168 -21.19 -16.37 20.09
CA GLU A 168 -22.38 -15.68 19.60
C GLU A 168 -23.13 -16.51 18.54
N ASP A 169 -22.42 -17.26 17.69
CA ASP A 169 -23.02 -18.17 16.69
C ASP A 169 -23.64 -19.45 17.30
N MET A 170 -23.34 -19.76 18.56
CA MET A 170 -23.85 -20.95 19.27
C MET A 170 -25.05 -20.64 20.20
N GLY A 171 -25.43 -19.38 20.37
CA GLY A 171 -26.59 -18.92 21.14
C GLY A 171 -27.81 -18.65 20.27
#